data_AF-A0A9E0DHF8-F1
#
_entry.id   AF-A0A9E0DHF8-F1
#
_cell.length_a   1.000
_cell.length_b   1.000
_cell.length_c   1.000
_cell.angle_alpha   90.00
_cell.angle_beta   90.00
_cell.angle_gamma   90.00
#
_symmetry.space_group_name_H-M   'P 1'
#
loop_
_entity.id
_entity.type
_entity.pdbx_description
1 polymer ?
#
loop_
_entity_poly.entity_id
_entity_poly.type
_entity_poly.pdbx_seq_one_letter_code
_entity_poly.pdbx_strand_id
1 'polypeptide(L)'
;MPPITHALPMTAFLYKLHRHHANGLPLSRWVIFWLLLMAGLFWLGWLPTDPAWDRPGAVLGVLAAILLIGAGFIAKRRHYVHFRPHPEPQLTPSPLSAQEKTPVWASGRFGVQGKLRQFTWLQGYYRTFATREHAIMCLSSPTRFLLLGRLPEQDLGMWYIFIQPGDMRRVRFGEVRFGKKGGPGLAIDHLLHLPKRGRFRPARTLRETTYLVCENGADAARLLADLRHDLPPLPRATD
;
A
#
# COMPACT_ATOMS: atom_id res chain seq x y z
N MET A 1 8.52 21.94 18.89
CA MET A 1 8.68 21.52 17.48
C MET A 1 8.57 20.00 17.41
N PRO A 2 7.58 19.44 16.70
CA PRO A 2 7.52 17.99 16.52
C PRO A 2 8.67 17.55 15.60
N PRO A 3 9.30 16.38 15.83
CA PRO A 3 10.32 15.86 14.93
C PRO A 3 9.69 15.69 13.55
N ILE A 4 10.31 16.28 12.53
CA ILE A 4 10.00 16.00 11.14
C ILE A 4 10.46 14.57 10.89
N THR A 5 9.59 13.60 11.18
CA THR A 5 9.83 12.22 10.80
C THR A 5 9.68 12.16 9.28
N HIS A 6 10.78 12.43 8.58
CA HIS A 6 10.84 12.34 7.12
C HIS A 6 10.35 10.94 6.73
N ALA A 7 9.13 10.84 6.20
CA ALA A 7 8.68 9.64 5.52
C ALA A 7 9.69 9.40 4.40
N LEU A 8 10.50 8.35 4.56
CA LEU A 8 11.73 8.21 3.80
C LEU A 8 11.37 8.06 2.30
N PRO A 9 12.03 8.81 1.39
CA PRO A 9 11.86 8.63 -0.06
C PRO A 9 12.05 7.17 -0.51
N MET A 10 12.70 6.38 0.34
CA MET A 10 12.87 4.94 0.25
C MET A 10 11.56 4.15 0.05
N THR A 11 10.43 4.50 0.69
CA THR A 11 9.21 3.66 0.55
C THR A 11 8.63 3.71 -0.85
N ALA A 12 8.63 4.88 -1.48
CA ALA A 12 8.20 5.05 -2.86
C ALA A 12 9.14 4.36 -3.85
N PHE A 13 10.46 4.40 -3.59
CA PHE A 13 11.45 3.67 -4.37
C PHE A 13 11.24 2.16 -4.28
N LEU A 14 11.12 1.61 -3.06
CA LEU A 14 10.88 0.19 -2.82
C LEU A 14 9.57 -0.29 -3.45
N TYR A 15 8.51 0.51 -3.39
CA TYR A 15 7.26 0.20 -4.08
C TYR A 15 7.47 0.09 -5.59
N LYS A 16 8.11 1.09 -6.21
CA LYS A 16 8.37 1.08 -7.66
C LYS A 16 9.26 -0.10 -8.06
N LEU A 17 10.29 -0.40 -7.28
CA LEU A 17 11.19 -1.53 -7.50
C LEU A 17 10.46 -2.88 -7.41
N HIS A 18 9.50 -3.02 -6.49
CA HIS A 18 8.68 -4.22 -6.36
C HIS A 18 7.62 -4.34 -7.47
N ARG A 19 7.07 -3.21 -7.90
CA ARG A 19 5.88 -3.17 -8.76
C ARG A 19 6.20 -3.22 -10.25
N HIS A 20 7.37 -2.74 -10.66
CA HIS A 20 7.78 -2.74 -12.07
C HIS A 20 8.57 -4.00 -12.39
N HIS A 21 8.35 -4.53 -13.59
CA HIS A 21 8.94 -5.76 -14.08
C HIS A 21 9.88 -5.48 -15.25
N ALA A 22 10.96 -6.25 -15.33
CA ALA A 22 11.80 -6.40 -16.52
C ALA A 22 11.91 -7.90 -16.82
N ASN A 23 11.71 -8.30 -18.08
CA ASN A 23 11.71 -9.71 -18.52
C ASN A 23 10.83 -10.62 -17.64
N GLY A 24 9.61 -10.15 -17.31
CA GLY A 24 8.65 -10.89 -16.50
C GLY A 24 8.93 -10.91 -14.99
N LEU A 25 10.12 -10.53 -14.53
CA LEU A 25 10.50 -10.51 -13.11
C LEU A 25 10.43 -9.10 -12.52
N PRO A 26 9.98 -8.95 -11.25
CA PRO A 26 10.08 -7.69 -10.53
C PRO A 26 11.52 -7.17 -10.49
N LEU A 27 11.72 -5.87 -10.69
CA LEU A 27 13.04 -5.23 -10.64
C LEU A 27 13.76 -5.48 -9.30
N SER A 28 13.02 -5.62 -8.20
CA SER A 28 13.61 -5.97 -6.89
C SER A 28 14.36 -7.29 -6.94
N ARG A 29 13.88 -8.28 -7.71
CA ARG A 29 14.56 -9.56 -7.86
C ARG A 29 15.82 -9.44 -8.72
N TRP A 30 15.79 -8.60 -9.76
CA TRP A 30 16.98 -8.29 -10.55
C TRP A 30 18.07 -7.63 -9.70
N VAL A 31 17.72 -6.63 -8.88
CA VAL A 31 18.68 -5.98 -7.98
C VAL A 31 19.28 -6.98 -7.00
N ILE A 32 18.45 -7.83 -6.37
CA ILE A 32 18.93 -8.88 -5.45
C ILE A 32 19.85 -9.86 -6.20
N PHE A 33 19.47 -10.31 -7.39
CA PHE A 33 20.29 -11.21 -8.21
C PHE A 33 21.67 -10.60 -8.50
N TRP A 34 21.72 -9.34 -8.95
CA TRP A 34 22.98 -8.66 -9.23
C TRP A 34 23.84 -8.46 -7.98
N LEU A 35 23.23 -8.11 -6.84
CA LEU A 35 23.95 -8.01 -5.56
C LEU A 35 24.60 -9.34 -5.16
N LEU A 36 23.87 -10.44 -5.29
CA LEU A 36 24.37 -11.78 -4.96
C LEU A 36 25.40 -12.28 -5.97
N LEU A 37 25.21 -11.99 -7.26
CA LEU A 37 26.19 -12.32 -8.29
C LEU A 37 27.51 -11.58 -8.05
N MET A 38 27.45 -10.26 -7.81
CA MET A 38 28.64 -9.47 -7.48
C MET A 38 29.31 -9.99 -6.21
N ALA A 39 28.53 -10.34 -5.17
CA ALA A 39 29.08 -10.93 -3.96
C ALA A 39 29.81 -12.26 -4.25
N GLY A 40 29.27 -13.10 -5.12
CA GLY A 40 29.93 -14.33 -5.57
C GLY A 40 31.22 -14.06 -6.33
N LEU A 41 31.24 -13.07 -7.23
CA LEU A 41 32.45 -12.70 -7.97
C LEU A 41 33.54 -12.13 -7.06
N PHE A 42 33.17 -11.31 -6.07
CA PHE A 42 34.07 -10.82 -5.02
C PHE A 42 34.64 -11.98 -4.20
N TRP A 43 33.79 -12.95 -3.80
CA TRP A 43 34.23 -14.12 -3.04
C TRP A 43 35.24 -14.98 -3.81
N LEU A 44 35.09 -15.07 -5.14
CA LEU A 44 35.98 -15.81 -6.02
C LEU A 44 37.23 -15.03 -6.45
N GLY A 45 37.35 -13.74 -6.12
CA GLY A 45 38.46 -12.88 -6.55
C GLY A 45 38.50 -12.63 -8.07
N TRP A 46 37.35 -12.71 -8.75
CA TRP A 46 37.27 -12.55 -10.21
C TRP A 46 37.14 -11.09 -10.65
N LEU A 47 36.84 -10.19 -9.72
CA LEU A 47 36.79 -8.76 -10.00
C LEU A 47 38.21 -8.17 -9.90
N PRO A 48 38.59 -7.22 -10.76
CA PRO A 48 39.87 -6.53 -10.71
C PRO A 48 39.89 -5.54 -9.54
N THR A 49 39.89 -6.08 -8.32
CA THR A 49 39.95 -5.34 -7.06
C THR A 49 41.20 -5.73 -6.31
N ASP A 50 41.63 -4.86 -5.39
CA ASP A 50 42.68 -5.21 -4.44
C ASP A 50 42.18 -6.42 -3.61
N PRO A 51 42.98 -7.52 -3.48
CA PRO A 51 42.60 -8.72 -2.74
C PRO A 51 42.11 -8.46 -1.31
N ALA A 52 42.49 -7.32 -0.71
CA ALA A 52 41.96 -6.88 0.57
C ALA A 52 40.42 -6.70 0.59
N TRP A 53 39.80 -6.46 -0.57
CA TRP A 53 38.37 -6.18 -0.71
C TRP A 53 37.51 -7.39 -1.11
N ASP A 54 38.11 -8.52 -1.47
CA ASP A 54 37.38 -9.70 -1.98
C ASP A 54 36.33 -10.20 -0.97
N ARG A 55 36.75 -10.53 0.26
CA ARG A 55 35.84 -11.02 1.30
C ARG A 55 34.92 -9.92 1.85
N PRO A 56 35.41 -8.70 2.18
CA PRO A 56 34.54 -7.62 2.64
C PRO A 56 33.47 -7.23 1.61
N GLY A 57 33.82 -7.17 0.32
CA GLY A 57 32.89 -6.88 -0.77
C GLY A 57 31.79 -7.92 -0.90
N ALA A 58 32.16 -9.20 -0.80
CA ALA A 58 31.19 -10.30 -0.79
C ALA A 58 30.20 -10.20 0.39
N VAL A 59 30.71 -9.96 1.60
CA VAL A 59 29.88 -9.80 2.81
C VAL A 59 28.95 -8.59 2.66
N LEU A 60 29.44 -7.46 2.16
CA LEU A 60 28.66 -6.26 1.96
C LEU A 60 27.52 -6.48 0.94
N GLY A 61 27.80 -7.18 -0.16
CA GLY A 61 26.78 -7.51 -1.17
C GLY A 61 25.65 -8.38 -0.63
N VAL A 62 26.00 -9.42 0.15
CA VAL A 62 25.00 -10.28 0.83
C VAL A 62 24.20 -9.50 1.84
N LEU A 63 24.86 -8.69 2.68
CA LEU A 63 24.20 -7.86 3.67
C LEU A 63 23.22 -6.87 3.02
N ALA A 64 23.62 -6.21 1.93
CA ALA A 64 22.76 -5.32 1.18
C ALA A 64 21.52 -6.03 0.62
N ALA A 65 21.67 -7.26 0.10
CA ALA A 65 20.55 -8.06 -0.37
C ALA A 65 19.56 -8.41 0.76
N ILE A 66 20.07 -8.82 1.93
CA ILE A 66 19.26 -9.12 3.12
C ILE A 66 18.51 -7.87 3.58
N LEU A 67 19.19 -6.72 3.68
CA LEU A 67 18.58 -5.45 4.07
C LEU A 67 17.48 -5.03 3.10
N LEU A 68 17.69 -5.19 1.79
CA LEU A 68 16.69 -4.86 0.77
C LEU A 68 15.44 -5.75 0.88
N ILE A 69 15.62 -7.05 1.12
CA ILE A 69 14.51 -8.00 1.35
C ILE A 69 13.74 -7.62 2.62
N GLY A 70 14.46 -7.39 3.72
CA GLY A 70 13.87 -7.00 5.01
C GLY A 70 13.09 -5.69 4.92
N ALA A 71 13.68 -4.65 4.33
CA ALA A 71 13.04 -3.36 4.10
C ALA A 71 11.81 -3.51 3.20
N GLY A 72 11.89 -4.30 2.13
CA GLY A 72 10.76 -4.60 1.25
C GLY A 72 9.61 -5.31 1.98
N PHE A 73 9.93 -6.26 2.86
CA PHE A 73 8.94 -6.97 3.67
C PHE A 73 8.22 -6.05 4.66
N ILE A 74 8.99 -5.23 5.39
CA ILE A 74 8.44 -4.24 6.35
C ILE A 74 7.57 -3.21 5.62
N ALA A 75 8.06 -2.67 4.49
CA ALA A 75 7.32 -1.69 3.70
C ALA A 75 6.02 -2.28 3.14
N LYS A 76 6.05 -3.52 2.65
CA LYS A 76 4.87 -4.22 2.13
C LYS A 76 3.78 -4.39 3.19
N ARG A 77 4.15 -4.73 4.44
CA ARG A 77 3.22 -4.84 5.57
C ARG A 77 2.50 -3.52 5.91
N ARG A 78 3.09 -2.39 5.55
CA ARG A 78 2.52 -1.04 5.76
C ARG A 78 1.97 -0.42 4.47
N HIS A 79 1.71 -1.22 3.45
CA HIS A 79 1.27 -0.71 2.14
C HIS A 79 2.18 0.36 1.53
N TYR A 80 3.47 0.36 1.89
CA TYR A 80 4.46 1.37 1.52
C TYR A 80 4.10 2.82 1.91
N VAL A 81 3.11 3.00 2.79
CA VAL A 81 2.69 4.31 3.31
C VAL A 81 3.11 4.48 4.76
N HIS A 82 3.18 5.74 5.17
CA HIS A 82 3.31 6.14 6.57
C HIS A 82 2.03 6.87 6.98
N PHE A 83 1.37 6.38 8.02
CA PHE A 83 0.18 7.01 8.59
C PHE A 83 0.52 7.64 9.93
N ARG A 84 0.23 8.93 10.10
CA ARG A 84 0.36 9.64 11.35
C ARG A 84 -1.04 10.02 11.84
N PRO A 85 -1.55 9.44 12.94
CA PRO A 85 -2.85 9.81 13.46
C PRO A 85 -2.84 11.26 13.95
N HIS A 86 -3.96 11.94 13.76
CA HIS A 86 -4.23 13.26 14.32
C HIS A 86 -5.45 13.18 15.25
N PRO A 87 -5.63 14.16 16.16
CA PRO A 87 -6.88 14.31 16.88
C PRO A 87 -8.04 14.36 15.90
N GLU A 88 -9.05 13.54 16.14
CA GLU A 88 -10.19 13.47 15.25
C GLU A 88 -11.01 14.75 15.38
N PRO A 89 -11.41 15.38 14.28
CA PRO A 89 -12.31 16.53 14.34
C PRO A 89 -13.64 16.12 14.98
N GLN A 90 -14.21 17.02 15.78
CA GLN A 90 -15.57 16.87 16.28
C GLN A 90 -16.52 17.08 15.09
N LEU A 91 -17.13 16.00 14.62
CA LEU A 91 -18.02 16.00 13.47
C LEU A 91 -19.24 15.16 13.82
N THR A 92 -20.41 15.66 13.45
CA THR A 92 -21.65 14.88 13.48
C THR A 92 -21.61 13.87 12.34
N PRO A 93 -21.79 12.56 12.62
CA PRO A 93 -21.90 11.55 11.56
C PRO A 93 -23.00 11.93 10.57
N SER A 94 -22.68 11.91 9.28
CA SER A 94 -23.60 12.33 8.23
C SER A 94 -23.33 11.54 6.96
N PRO A 95 -24.34 10.89 6.36
CA PRO A 95 -24.15 10.09 5.16
C PRO A 95 -23.88 10.98 3.94
N LEU A 96 -22.92 10.58 3.12
CA LEU A 96 -22.73 11.13 1.77
C LEU A 96 -23.84 10.63 0.83
N SER A 97 -24.20 11.48 -0.13
CA SER A 97 -25.15 11.12 -1.18
C SER A 97 -24.59 10.03 -2.09
N ALA A 98 -25.45 9.11 -2.56
CA ALA A 98 -25.02 8.00 -3.41
C ALA A 98 -24.48 8.41 -4.79
N GLN A 99 -24.77 9.65 -5.21
CA GLN A 99 -24.27 10.26 -6.44
C GLN A 99 -22.95 11.01 -6.24
N GLU A 100 -22.59 11.33 -5.00
CA GLU A 100 -21.40 12.11 -4.68
C GLU A 100 -20.15 11.24 -4.88
N LYS A 101 -19.14 11.84 -5.52
CA LYS A 101 -17.83 11.23 -5.74
C LYS A 101 -16.77 12.15 -5.19
N THR A 102 -15.95 11.64 -4.26
CA THR A 102 -14.84 12.41 -3.70
C THR A 102 -13.53 11.91 -4.29
N PRO A 103 -12.71 12.78 -4.92
CA PRO A 103 -11.40 12.38 -5.43
C PRO A 103 -10.48 11.97 -4.27
N VAL A 104 -9.80 10.84 -4.42
CA VAL A 104 -8.89 10.31 -3.40
C VAL A 104 -7.65 9.67 -4.04
N TRP A 105 -6.56 9.62 -3.28
CA TRP A 105 -5.51 8.62 -3.48
C TRP A 105 -5.69 7.49 -2.48
N ALA A 106 -5.61 6.25 -2.94
CA ALA A 106 -5.86 5.09 -2.11
C ALA A 106 -4.69 4.10 -2.11
N SER A 107 -4.47 3.46 -0.96
CA SER A 107 -3.51 2.37 -0.78
C SER A 107 -4.18 1.23 -0.01
N GLY A 108 -4.01 0.00 -0.47
CA GLY A 108 -4.69 -1.17 0.11
C GLY A 108 -4.68 -2.36 -0.83
N ARG A 109 -5.51 -3.36 -0.55
CA ARG A 109 -5.74 -4.52 -1.44
C ARG A 109 -6.99 -4.30 -2.28
N PHE A 110 -6.77 -4.10 -3.57
CA PHE A 110 -7.82 -3.91 -4.56
C PHE A 110 -8.17 -5.23 -5.24
N GLY A 111 -9.44 -5.40 -5.57
CA GLY A 111 -9.97 -6.52 -6.32
C GLY A 111 -10.54 -6.12 -7.68
N VAL A 112 -10.42 -6.99 -8.67
CA VAL A 112 -11.15 -6.93 -9.94
C VAL A 112 -11.22 -8.32 -10.56
N GLN A 113 -12.40 -8.76 -11.02
CA GLN A 113 -12.59 -10.06 -11.72
C GLN A 113 -11.90 -11.25 -11.04
N GLY A 114 -12.04 -11.39 -9.72
CA GLY A 114 -11.38 -12.47 -9.01
C GLY A 114 -9.84 -12.37 -9.03
N LYS A 115 -9.26 -11.18 -9.16
CA LYS A 115 -7.86 -10.90 -8.86
C LYS A 115 -7.80 -9.98 -7.65
N LEU A 116 -6.79 -10.16 -6.82
CA LEU A 116 -6.55 -9.29 -5.67
C LEU A 116 -5.09 -8.85 -5.72
N ARG A 117 -4.87 -7.54 -5.68
CA ARG A 117 -3.53 -6.95 -5.77
C ARG A 117 -3.40 -5.83 -4.76
N GLN A 118 -2.23 -5.73 -4.16
CA GLN A 118 -1.89 -4.60 -3.31
C GLN A 118 -1.40 -3.47 -4.21
N PHE A 119 -1.99 -2.29 -4.04
CA PHE A 119 -1.53 -1.06 -4.67
C PHE A 119 -1.27 0.01 -3.62
N THR A 120 -0.37 0.92 -3.98
CA THR A 120 -0.03 2.07 -3.17
C THR A 120 -0.20 3.33 -3.99
N TRP A 121 -0.90 4.31 -3.43
CA TRP A 121 -1.06 5.65 -3.96
C TRP A 121 -1.71 5.71 -5.36
N LEU A 122 -2.74 4.91 -5.58
CA LEU A 122 -3.53 5.00 -6.81
C LEU A 122 -4.54 6.14 -6.73
N GLN A 123 -4.67 6.90 -7.81
CA GLN A 123 -5.69 7.94 -7.93
C GLN A 123 -7.05 7.32 -8.28
N GLY A 124 -8.11 7.84 -7.68
CA GLY A 124 -9.45 7.34 -7.90
C GLY A 124 -10.52 8.19 -7.21
N TYR A 125 -11.67 7.56 -6.97
CA TYR A 125 -12.81 8.16 -6.31
C TYR A 125 -13.32 7.27 -5.20
N TYR A 126 -13.67 7.90 -4.09
CA TYR A 126 -14.54 7.34 -3.06
C TYR A 126 -16.00 7.64 -3.40
N ARG A 127 -16.88 6.67 -3.17
CA ARG A 127 -18.33 6.85 -3.20
C ARG A 127 -19.00 5.89 -2.22
N THR A 128 -20.19 6.25 -1.78
CA THR A 128 -21.06 5.35 -1.02
C THR A 128 -22.26 4.99 -1.88
N PHE A 129 -22.68 3.73 -1.90
CA PHE A 129 -23.86 3.29 -2.64
C PHE A 129 -25.13 3.46 -1.80
N ALA A 130 -26.30 3.32 -2.44
CA ALA A 130 -27.58 3.36 -1.73
C ALA A 130 -27.70 2.28 -0.63
N THR A 131 -27.00 1.16 -0.81
CA THR A 131 -26.87 0.06 0.18
C THR A 131 -25.91 0.36 1.33
N ARG A 132 -25.34 1.58 1.39
CA ARG A 132 -24.26 1.97 2.33
C ARG A 132 -22.95 1.21 2.13
N GLU A 133 -22.78 0.50 1.03
CA GLU A 133 -21.48 -0.04 0.64
C GLU A 133 -20.54 1.10 0.22
N HIS A 134 -19.36 1.17 0.83
CA HIS A 134 -18.34 2.14 0.48
C HIS A 134 -17.42 1.57 -0.59
N ALA A 135 -17.28 2.29 -1.68
CA ALA A 135 -16.47 1.86 -2.81
C ALA A 135 -15.37 2.86 -3.14
N ILE A 136 -14.17 2.32 -3.31
CA ILE A 136 -12.99 3.05 -3.77
C ILE A 136 -12.60 2.50 -5.13
N MET A 137 -12.70 3.34 -6.15
CA MET A 137 -12.49 2.97 -7.55
C MET A 137 -11.28 3.72 -8.07
N CYS A 138 -10.21 2.98 -8.38
CA CYS A 138 -8.93 3.57 -8.78
C CYS A 138 -8.50 3.09 -10.16
N LEU A 139 -7.83 3.98 -10.90
CA LEU A 139 -7.25 3.66 -12.20
C LEU A 139 -5.75 3.41 -12.04
N SER A 140 -5.30 2.24 -12.50
CA SER A 140 -3.89 1.91 -12.62
C SER A 140 -3.45 2.08 -14.07
N SER A 141 -2.73 3.17 -14.32
CA SER A 141 -2.24 3.53 -15.66
C SER A 141 -0.84 2.96 -15.94
N PRO A 142 -0.48 2.77 -17.23
CA PRO A 142 0.87 2.36 -17.61
C PRO A 142 1.92 3.33 -17.05
N THR A 143 2.94 2.78 -16.40
CA THR A 143 4.08 3.54 -15.88
C THR A 143 5.39 2.85 -16.18
N ARG A 144 6.47 3.64 -16.25
CA ARG A 144 7.84 3.17 -16.43
C ARG A 144 8.68 3.57 -15.22
N PHE A 145 9.65 2.73 -14.87
CA PHE A 145 10.60 3.03 -13.80
C PHE A 145 12.03 2.75 -14.25
N LEU A 146 12.89 3.77 -14.10
CA LEU A 146 14.30 3.75 -14.53
C LEU A 146 14.49 3.32 -15.99
N LEU A 147 13.53 3.62 -16.87
CA LEU A 147 13.48 3.20 -18.29
C LEU A 147 13.46 1.68 -18.55
N LEU A 148 13.81 0.85 -17.57
CA LEU A 148 13.92 -0.60 -17.64
C LEU A 148 12.62 -1.31 -17.26
N GLY A 149 11.96 -0.84 -16.21
CA GLY A 149 10.79 -1.49 -15.63
C GLY A 149 9.48 -0.98 -16.22
N ARG A 150 8.56 -1.90 -16.51
CA ARG A 150 7.17 -1.58 -16.87
C ARG A 150 6.20 -2.19 -15.87
N LEU A 151 5.06 -1.53 -15.68
CA LEU A 151 3.97 -2.14 -14.93
C LEU A 151 3.40 -3.35 -15.72
N PRO A 152 3.15 -4.51 -15.09
CA PRO A 152 2.57 -5.66 -15.77
C PRO A 152 1.19 -5.33 -16.36
N GLU A 153 0.89 -5.86 -17.55
CA GLU A 153 -0.39 -5.60 -18.23
C GLU A 153 -1.61 -6.01 -17.40
N GLN A 154 -1.50 -7.13 -16.67
CA GLN A 154 -2.53 -7.62 -15.76
C GLN A 154 -2.87 -6.67 -14.59
N ASP A 155 -2.04 -5.66 -14.36
CA ASP A 155 -2.22 -4.65 -13.32
C ASP A 155 -2.78 -3.33 -13.87
N LEU A 156 -3.02 -3.22 -15.18
CA LEU A 156 -3.60 -2.04 -15.82
C LEU A 156 -5.13 -2.04 -15.72
N GLY A 157 -5.72 -0.85 -15.68
CA GLY A 157 -7.17 -0.65 -15.69
C GLY A 157 -7.76 -0.31 -14.33
N MET A 158 -9.06 -0.55 -14.18
CA MET A 158 -9.83 -0.20 -12.99
C MET A 158 -9.71 -1.25 -11.89
N TRP A 159 -9.53 -0.79 -10.66
CA TRP A 159 -9.34 -1.59 -9.46
C TRP A 159 -10.24 -1.07 -8.35
N TYR A 160 -10.80 -1.99 -7.55
CA TYR A 160 -11.86 -1.65 -6.61
C TYR A 160 -11.54 -2.11 -5.19
N ILE A 161 -11.91 -1.31 -4.19
CA ILE A 161 -12.08 -1.77 -2.82
C ILE A 161 -13.54 -1.55 -2.48
N PHE A 162 -14.18 -2.59 -1.96
CA PHE A 162 -15.54 -2.54 -1.45
C PHE A 162 -15.48 -2.81 0.05
N ILE A 163 -16.11 -1.95 0.84
CA ILE A 163 -16.15 -2.04 2.29
C ILE A 163 -17.62 -1.98 2.71
N GLN A 164 -18.11 -3.08 3.24
CA GLN A 164 -19.44 -3.16 3.82
C GLN A 164 -19.43 -2.56 5.24
N PRO A 165 -20.50 -1.89 5.69
CA PRO A 165 -20.61 -1.36 7.05
C PRO A 165 -20.23 -2.36 8.15
N GLY A 166 -20.75 -3.59 8.07
CA GLY A 166 -20.49 -4.65 9.05
C GLY A 166 -19.04 -5.15 9.11
N ASP A 167 -18.25 -4.89 8.07
CA ASP A 167 -16.84 -5.27 7.98
C ASP A 167 -15.91 -4.21 8.54
N MET A 168 -16.38 -2.98 8.71
CA MET A 168 -15.59 -1.90 9.29
C MET A 168 -15.33 -2.16 10.79
N ARG A 169 -14.10 -1.93 11.21
CA ARG A 169 -13.66 -2.11 12.60
C ARG A 169 -13.22 -0.81 13.24
N ARG A 170 -12.52 0.02 12.48
CA ARG A 170 -12.03 1.30 12.96
C ARG A 170 -11.76 2.23 11.79
N VAL A 171 -12.06 3.50 11.98
CA VAL A 171 -11.64 4.57 11.08
C VAL A 171 -10.81 5.54 11.92
N ARG A 172 -9.66 5.96 11.41
CA ARG A 172 -8.77 6.91 12.07
C ARG A 172 -8.46 8.07 11.16
N PHE A 173 -8.59 9.29 11.68
CA PHE A 173 -8.17 10.51 11.00
C PHE A 173 -6.67 10.76 11.17
N GLY A 174 -6.00 11.29 10.14
CA GLY A 174 -4.58 11.60 10.21
C GLY A 174 -3.99 12.15 8.92
N GLU A 175 -2.68 12.03 8.81
CA GLU A 175 -1.90 12.30 7.60
C GLU A 175 -1.39 10.98 7.03
N VAL A 176 -1.60 10.76 5.73
CA VAL A 176 -1.06 9.61 5.01
C VAL A 176 0.03 10.11 4.06
N ARG A 177 1.18 9.45 4.05
CA ARG A 177 2.33 9.83 3.21
C ARG A 177 2.87 8.65 2.40
N PHE A 178 3.31 8.94 1.17
CA PHE A 178 4.02 8.05 0.27
C PHE A 178 5.24 8.75 -0.30
N GLY A 179 6.42 8.43 0.25
CA GLY A 179 7.64 9.20 0.02
C GLY A 179 7.43 10.67 0.38
N LYS A 180 7.66 11.57 -0.59
CA LYS A 180 7.49 13.02 -0.41
C LYS A 180 6.04 13.49 -0.55
N LYS A 181 5.15 12.69 -1.15
CA LYS A 181 3.73 13.03 -1.30
C LYS A 181 2.99 12.72 -0.01
N GLY A 182 2.05 13.56 0.37
CA GLY A 182 1.28 13.43 1.60
C GLY A 182 0.04 14.31 1.58
N GLY A 183 -0.90 14.01 2.47
CA GLY A 183 -2.10 14.81 2.65
C GLY A 183 -2.95 14.33 3.82
N PRO A 184 -3.99 15.11 4.18
CA PRO A 184 -4.99 14.67 5.15
C PRO A 184 -5.68 13.41 4.61
N GLY A 185 -5.97 12.48 5.51
CA GLY A 185 -6.42 11.17 5.10
C GLY A 185 -6.97 10.32 6.24
N LEU A 186 -7.42 9.13 5.85
CA LEU A 186 -8.08 8.17 6.72
C LEU A 186 -7.36 6.83 6.64
N ALA A 187 -7.26 6.14 7.78
CA ALA A 187 -6.94 4.73 7.83
C ALA A 187 -8.19 3.96 8.26
N ILE A 188 -8.68 3.09 7.37
CA ILE A 188 -9.88 2.28 7.54
C ILE A 188 -9.45 0.84 7.78
N ASP A 189 -9.59 0.37 9.01
CA ASP A 189 -9.36 -1.02 9.38
C ASP A 189 -10.66 -1.80 9.15
N HIS A 190 -10.64 -2.79 8.26
CA HIS A 190 -11.82 -3.57 7.88
C HIS A 190 -11.49 -5.05 7.65
N LEU A 191 -12.54 -5.87 7.55
CA LEU A 191 -12.42 -7.26 7.11
C LEU A 191 -12.46 -7.34 5.58
N LEU A 192 -11.68 -8.27 5.03
CA LEU A 192 -11.68 -8.62 3.61
C LEU A 192 -12.00 -10.11 3.47
N HIS A 193 -13.14 -10.41 2.87
CA HIS A 193 -13.59 -11.77 2.60
C HIS A 193 -13.04 -12.27 1.27
N LEU A 194 -12.19 -13.29 1.33
CA LEU A 194 -11.63 -13.95 0.15
C LEU A 194 -12.42 -15.24 -0.11
N PRO A 195 -13.06 -15.36 -1.29
CA PRO A 195 -13.79 -16.57 -1.63
C PRO A 195 -12.84 -17.75 -1.84
N LYS A 196 -13.36 -18.97 -1.68
CA LYS A 196 -12.63 -20.20 -1.99
C LYS A 196 -12.21 -20.18 -3.46
N ARG A 197 -10.95 -20.52 -3.76
CA ARG A 197 -10.43 -20.64 -5.13
C ARG A 197 -9.76 -21.98 -5.34
N GLY A 198 -10.48 -22.87 -6.00
CA GLY A 198 -10.02 -24.24 -6.26
C GLY A 198 -9.95 -25.08 -4.98
N ARG A 199 -9.39 -26.28 -5.11
CA ARG A 199 -9.36 -27.29 -4.04
C ARG A 199 -8.47 -26.88 -2.85
N PHE A 200 -7.37 -26.17 -3.12
CA PHE A 200 -6.31 -25.91 -2.13
C PHE A 200 -6.36 -24.52 -1.47
N ARG A 201 -7.27 -23.62 -1.89
CA ARG A 201 -7.39 -22.29 -1.26
C ARG A 201 -8.79 -22.13 -0.68
N PRO A 202 -8.99 -22.46 0.61
CA PRO A 202 -10.28 -22.27 1.28
C PRO A 202 -10.65 -20.79 1.36
N ALA A 203 -11.93 -20.51 1.61
CA ALA A 203 -12.37 -19.16 1.92
C ALA A 203 -11.65 -18.67 3.19
N ARG A 204 -11.25 -17.40 3.21
CA ARG A 204 -10.53 -16.80 4.33
C ARG A 204 -10.96 -15.36 4.53
N THR A 205 -11.06 -14.94 5.78
CA THR A 205 -11.28 -13.55 6.15
C THR A 205 -9.97 -12.97 6.67
N LEU A 206 -9.54 -11.85 6.10
CA LEU A 206 -8.31 -11.17 6.50
C LEU A 206 -8.65 -9.80 7.10
N ARG A 207 -7.87 -9.37 8.09
CA ARG A 207 -7.87 -7.96 8.52
C ARG A 207 -7.00 -7.16 7.55
N GLU A 208 -7.52 -6.05 7.08
CA GLU A 208 -6.88 -5.17 6.12
C GLU A 208 -7.02 -3.71 6.56
N THR A 209 -6.03 -2.88 6.24
CA THR A 209 -6.12 -1.44 6.41
C THR A 209 -6.09 -0.78 5.03
N THR A 210 -7.14 -0.04 4.70
CA THR A 210 -7.19 0.82 3.52
C THR A 210 -6.87 2.24 3.92
N TYR A 211 -5.92 2.86 3.24
CA TYR A 211 -5.55 4.26 3.44
C TYR A 211 -6.11 5.12 2.33
N LEU A 212 -6.80 6.19 2.70
CA LEU A 212 -7.32 7.19 1.77
C LEU A 212 -6.64 8.53 2.05
N VAL A 213 -6.31 9.25 0.99
CA VAL A 213 -5.74 10.60 1.04
C VAL A 213 -6.65 11.49 0.23
N CYS A 214 -7.08 12.60 0.83
CA CYS A 214 -7.92 13.58 0.16
C CYS A 214 -7.07 14.78 -0.27
N GLU A 215 -7.59 15.58 -1.18
CA GLU A 215 -6.94 16.81 -1.63
C GLU A 215 -6.84 17.85 -0.50
N ASN A 216 -7.89 17.94 0.33
CA ASN A 216 -7.97 18.88 1.43
C ASN A 216 -8.58 18.23 2.70
N GLY A 217 -8.49 18.95 3.82
CA GLY A 217 -8.99 18.46 5.11
C GLY A 217 -10.51 18.38 5.20
N ALA A 218 -11.24 19.23 4.45
CA ALA A 218 -12.69 19.23 4.45
C ALA A 218 -13.26 17.95 3.81
N ASP A 219 -12.65 17.48 2.72
CA ASP A 219 -12.98 16.21 2.08
C ASP A 219 -12.70 15.03 3.01
N ALA A 220 -11.54 15.03 3.67
CA ALA A 220 -11.21 13.99 4.63
C ALA A 220 -12.19 13.97 5.82
N ALA A 221 -12.63 15.14 6.30
CA ALA A 221 -13.66 15.27 7.33
C ALA A 221 -15.02 14.77 6.85
N ARG A 222 -15.44 15.10 5.62
CA ARG A 222 -16.68 14.58 5.02
C ARG A 222 -16.69 13.06 4.91
N LEU A 223 -15.60 12.47 4.41
CA LEU A 223 -15.45 11.01 4.35
C LEU A 223 -15.47 10.38 5.74
N LEU A 224 -14.85 11.03 6.73
CA LEU A 224 -14.88 10.55 8.11
C LEU A 224 -16.30 10.55 8.67
N ALA A 225 -17.09 11.60 8.40
CA ALA A 225 -18.49 11.69 8.85
C ALA A 225 -19.36 10.60 8.23
N ASP A 226 -19.15 10.30 6.95
CA ASP A 226 -19.86 9.23 6.23
C ASP A 226 -19.50 7.84 6.76
N LEU A 227 -18.21 7.55 6.89
CA LEU A 227 -17.75 6.25 7.40
C LEU A 227 -18.13 6.04 8.86
N ARG A 228 -18.18 7.10 9.68
CA ARG A 228 -18.65 7.01 11.07
C ARG A 228 -20.14 6.73 11.17
N HIS A 229 -20.95 7.21 10.22
CA HIS A 229 -22.38 6.92 10.19
C HIS A 229 -22.65 5.42 10.13
N ASP A 230 -21.80 4.68 9.40
CA ASP A 230 -21.93 3.24 9.17
C ASP A 230 -20.99 2.39 10.05
N LEU A 231 -20.20 3.01 10.94
CA LEU A 231 -19.29 2.29 11.80
C LEU A 231 -20.10 1.49 12.84
N PRO A 232 -19.91 0.17 12.96
CA PRO A 232 -20.61 -0.61 13.96
C PRO A 232 -20.34 -0.07 15.37
N PRO A 233 -21.33 -0.09 16.29
CA PRO A 233 -21.07 0.24 17.68
C PRO A 233 -19.95 -0.66 18.20
N LEU A 234 -19.03 -0.10 19.00
CA LEU A 234 -17.99 -0.89 19.64
C LEU A 234 -18.66 -2.06 20.37
N PRO A 235 -18.18 -3.30 20.22
CA PRO A 235 -18.69 -4.40 21.02
C PRO A 235 -18.54 -3.98 22.48
N ARG A 236 -19.67 -3.97 23.21
CA ARG A 236 -19.65 -3.76 24.66
C ARG A 236 -18.66 -4.77 25.22
N ALA A 237 -17.70 -4.31 26.02
CA ALA A 237 -16.88 -5.23 26.78
C ALA A 237 -17.87 -6.12 27.55
N THR A 238 -17.89 -7.40 27.20
CA THR A 238 -18.63 -8.38 27.97
C THR A 238 -17.93 -8.47 29.32
N ASP A 239 -18.61 -7.98 30.35
CA ASP A 239 -18.27 -8.17 31.77
C ASP A 239 -18.19 -9.67 32.11
#